data_AF-A0A932JLD1-F1
#
_entry.id   AF-A0A932JLD1-F1
#
_cell.length_a   1.000
_cell.length_b   1.000
_cell.length_c   1.000
_cell.angle_alpha   90.00
_cell.angle_beta   90.00
_cell.angle_gamma   90.00
#
_symmetry.space_group_name_H-M   'P 1'
#
loop_
_entity.id
_entity.type
_entity.pdbx_description
1 polymer ?
#
loop_
_entity_poly.entity_id
_entity_poly.type
_entity_poly.pdbx_seq_one_letter_code
_entity_poly.pdbx_strand_id
1 'polypeptide(L)'
;MTKENLRIECERLFSCKTINDCNEMLDIYAEFLLKAIINHKDETIYSDADYDAKIIVQMMLTKVLHLKNVVSGISFRTKDGLRLERIIDPTIVASFIRNIYETTAMFNLIYIHTKDKDEKTILYSLWVHAGLKYRQRFENIITSIENKQKHEEEKIMIEKIIIKINGTQLYNKLNQINKDKIKEKLKKKDYFIEFAGTEVNFLSWKDLVGIMGVKEGLLDHLYTHLSFNSHPSNVSVFQFDSMFKDGEAEFIRLTNTNLQTAFFMFSIFMFSIFIADYVKLFPTIMSTYEKIDLRDQIVIDFHNFFLRGNEYSINDSWRKVYD
;
A
#
# COMPACT_ATOMS: atom_id res chain seq x y z
N MET A 1 2.33 -23.13 23.49
CA MET A 1 1.39 -22.08 23.93
C MET A 1 0.01 -22.72 24.07
N THR A 2 -0.73 -22.46 25.15
CA THR A 2 -2.12 -22.95 25.31
C THR A 2 -3.05 -22.17 24.38
N LYS A 3 -4.24 -22.71 24.06
CA LYS A 3 -5.25 -22.02 23.24
C LYS A 3 -5.63 -20.65 23.83
N GLU A 4 -5.81 -20.59 25.15
CA GLU A 4 -6.16 -19.34 25.83
C GLU A 4 -5.03 -18.32 25.80
N ASN A 5 -3.77 -18.75 25.99
CA ASN A 5 -2.63 -17.83 25.87
C ASN A 5 -2.49 -17.31 24.44
N LEU A 6 -2.73 -18.15 23.43
CA LEU A 6 -2.74 -17.72 22.03
C LEU A 6 -3.84 -16.69 21.78
N ARG A 7 -5.05 -16.91 22.31
CA ARG A 7 -6.16 -15.97 22.22
C ARG A 7 -5.82 -14.61 22.82
N ILE A 8 -5.28 -14.59 24.03
CA ILE A 8 -4.89 -13.36 24.73
C ILE A 8 -3.82 -12.59 23.94
N GLU A 9 -2.81 -13.29 23.43
CA GLU A 9 -1.75 -12.66 22.62
C GLU A 9 -2.29 -12.11 21.29
N CYS A 10 -3.15 -12.86 20.62
CA CYS A 10 -3.81 -12.39 19.40
C CYS A 10 -4.70 -11.16 19.68
N GLU A 11 -5.53 -11.18 20.72
CA GLU A 11 -6.40 -10.04 21.10
C GLU A 11 -5.59 -8.77 21.43
N ARG A 12 -4.43 -8.91 22.09
CA ARG A 12 -3.50 -7.79 22.32
C ARG A 12 -3.08 -7.17 20.98
N LEU A 13 -2.60 -8.00 20.05
CA LEU A 13 -2.10 -7.56 18.75
C LEU A 13 -3.21 -7.06 17.79
N PHE A 14 -4.43 -7.58 17.89
CA PHE A 14 -5.57 -7.04 17.13
C PHE A 14 -5.94 -5.62 17.57
N SER A 15 -5.84 -5.35 18.87
CA SER A 15 -6.23 -4.06 19.42
C SER A 15 -5.14 -2.98 19.31
N CYS A 16 -3.86 -3.37 19.16
CA CYS A 16 -2.72 -2.47 18.98
C CYS A 16 -2.76 -1.25 19.92
N LYS A 17 -3.03 -1.48 21.22
CA LYS A 17 -3.29 -0.40 22.19
C LYS A 17 -2.05 0.43 22.50
N THR A 18 -0.86 -0.13 22.30
CA THR A 18 0.42 0.54 22.58
C THR A 18 1.31 0.61 21.34
N ILE A 19 2.24 1.57 21.34
CA ILE A 19 3.28 1.66 20.29
C ILE A 19 4.12 0.39 20.23
N ASN A 20 4.32 -0.30 21.35
CA ASN A 20 5.05 -1.57 21.38
C ASN A 20 4.28 -2.67 20.65
N ASP A 21 2.96 -2.76 20.83
CA ASP A 21 2.11 -3.69 20.09
C ASP A 21 2.18 -3.39 18.58
N CYS A 22 2.11 -2.10 18.20
CA CYS A 22 2.27 -1.68 16.81
C CYS A 22 3.65 -2.06 16.24
N ASN A 23 4.72 -1.90 17.02
CA ASN A 23 6.06 -2.27 16.58
C ASN A 23 6.21 -3.78 16.40
N GLU A 24 5.63 -4.58 17.30
CA GLU A 24 5.60 -6.04 17.16
C GLU A 24 4.82 -6.46 15.92
N MET A 25 3.69 -5.81 15.64
CA MET A 25 2.95 -5.99 14.39
C MET A 25 3.78 -5.70 13.15
N LEU A 26 4.51 -4.58 13.15
CA LEU A 26 5.41 -4.23 12.04
C LEU A 26 6.53 -5.25 11.88
N ASP A 27 7.05 -5.81 12.98
CA ASP A 27 8.05 -6.88 12.91
C ASP A 27 7.48 -8.17 12.30
N ILE A 28 6.26 -8.56 12.68
CA ILE A 28 5.56 -9.70 12.08
C ILE A 28 5.39 -9.50 10.56
N TYR A 29 4.95 -8.31 10.13
CA TYR A 29 4.83 -7.99 8.70
C TYR A 29 6.19 -7.97 7.99
N ALA A 30 7.20 -7.35 8.58
CA ALA A 30 8.54 -7.28 7.99
C ALA A 30 9.14 -8.67 7.82
N GLU A 31 8.99 -9.53 8.83
CA GLU A 31 9.49 -10.90 8.80
C GLU A 31 8.80 -11.71 7.69
N PHE A 32 7.47 -11.65 7.61
CA PHE A 32 6.74 -12.32 6.53
C PHE A 32 7.17 -11.81 5.16
N LEU A 33 7.21 -10.49 4.95
CA LEU A 33 7.57 -9.89 3.66
C LEU A 33 8.99 -10.28 3.24
N LEU A 34 9.95 -10.28 4.18
CA LEU A 34 11.32 -10.72 3.91
C LEU A 34 11.38 -12.20 3.53
N LYS A 35 10.69 -13.08 4.27
CA LYS A 35 10.60 -14.50 3.95
C LYS A 35 9.96 -14.72 2.58
N ALA A 36 8.89 -13.99 2.27
CA ALA A 36 8.23 -14.05 0.96
C ALA A 36 9.21 -13.65 -0.14
N ILE A 37 9.95 -12.54 0.00
CA ILE A 37 10.96 -12.11 -0.97
C ILE A 37 12.03 -13.18 -1.19
N ILE A 38 12.60 -13.73 -0.12
CA ILE A 38 13.67 -14.73 -0.19
C ILE A 38 13.18 -16.02 -0.85
N ASN A 39 12.00 -16.50 -0.46
CA ASN A 39 11.46 -17.77 -0.96
C ASN A 39 10.88 -17.64 -2.38
N HIS A 40 10.57 -16.44 -2.82
CA HIS A 40 10.00 -16.17 -4.14
C HIS A 40 11.05 -15.79 -5.20
N LYS A 41 12.31 -15.61 -4.78
CA LYS A 41 13.40 -15.09 -5.64
C LYS A 41 13.70 -15.98 -6.84
N ASP A 42 13.59 -17.29 -6.67
CA ASP A 42 14.00 -18.29 -7.67
C ASP A 42 12.85 -18.74 -8.58
N GLU A 43 11.63 -18.24 -8.33
CA GLU A 43 10.47 -18.61 -9.13
C GLU A 43 10.47 -17.86 -10.46
N THR A 44 10.23 -18.61 -11.54
CA THR A 44 10.18 -18.13 -12.91
C THR A 44 9.24 -16.93 -13.06
N ILE A 45 9.74 -15.89 -13.73
CA ILE A 45 8.97 -14.69 -14.06
C ILE A 45 8.38 -14.86 -15.45
N TYR A 46 7.06 -14.78 -15.56
CA TYR A 46 6.33 -15.00 -16.83
C TYR A 46 5.96 -13.71 -17.55
N SER A 47 5.99 -12.56 -16.87
CA SER A 47 5.69 -11.26 -17.46
C SER A 47 6.33 -10.10 -16.68
N ASP A 48 6.51 -8.96 -17.34
CA ASP A 48 6.98 -7.71 -16.69
C ASP A 48 6.06 -7.30 -15.52
N ALA A 49 4.76 -7.53 -15.66
CA ALA A 49 3.79 -7.27 -14.61
C ALA A 49 4.04 -8.14 -13.37
N ASP A 50 4.34 -9.43 -13.56
CA ASP A 50 4.64 -10.32 -12.45
C ASP A 50 6.01 -10.01 -11.82
N TYR A 51 6.98 -9.59 -12.64
CA TYR A 51 8.26 -9.08 -12.14
C TYR A 51 8.06 -7.87 -11.23
N ASP A 52 7.33 -6.86 -11.70
CA ASP A 52 7.08 -5.64 -10.93
C ASP A 52 6.28 -5.94 -9.67
N ALA A 53 5.30 -6.86 -9.71
CA ALA A 53 4.62 -7.34 -8.52
C ALA A 53 5.58 -7.94 -7.47
N LYS A 54 6.61 -8.70 -7.90
CA LYS A 54 7.68 -9.19 -7.01
C LYS A 54 8.61 -8.10 -6.50
N ILE A 55 8.78 -6.99 -7.24
CA ILE A 55 9.54 -5.83 -6.73
C ILE A 55 8.70 -5.03 -5.73
N ILE A 56 7.38 -4.94 -5.94
CA ILE A 56 6.48 -4.20 -5.05
C ILE A 56 6.47 -4.79 -3.63
N VAL A 57 6.60 -6.11 -3.44
CA VAL A 57 6.76 -6.68 -2.08
C VAL A 57 8.03 -6.19 -1.39
N GLN A 58 9.14 -5.97 -2.12
CA GLN A 58 10.35 -5.36 -1.57
C GLN A 58 10.13 -3.89 -1.21
N MET A 59 9.37 -3.16 -2.04
CA MET A 59 8.94 -1.80 -1.73
C MET A 59 8.06 -1.77 -0.46
N MET A 60 7.19 -2.76 -0.26
CA MET A 60 6.36 -2.86 0.93
C MET A 60 7.18 -3.20 2.19
N LEU A 61 8.16 -4.10 2.09
CA LEU A 61 9.10 -4.36 3.18
C LEU A 61 9.80 -3.09 3.63
N THR A 62 10.36 -2.31 2.70
CA THR A 62 11.05 -1.06 3.06
C THR A 62 10.09 -0.04 3.69
N LYS A 63 8.83 0.03 3.25
CA LYS A 63 7.82 0.88 3.89
C LYS A 63 7.52 0.47 5.33
N VAL A 64 7.40 -0.83 5.62
CA VAL A 64 7.24 -1.33 6.99
C VAL A 64 8.42 -0.90 7.87
N LEU A 65 9.65 -1.11 7.38
CA LEU A 65 10.87 -0.78 8.12
C LEU A 65 11.04 0.73 8.33
N HIS A 66 10.71 1.55 7.32
CA HIS A 66 10.73 3.01 7.45
C HIS A 66 9.67 3.50 8.45
N LEU A 67 8.45 2.96 8.38
CA LEU A 67 7.39 3.32 9.32
C LEU A 67 7.82 3.01 10.76
N LYS A 68 8.43 1.85 11.01
CA LYS A 68 9.00 1.46 12.32
C LYS A 68 10.06 2.46 12.83
N ASN A 69 10.88 2.99 11.95
CA ASN A 69 11.89 3.99 12.33
C ASN A 69 11.27 5.36 12.62
N VAL A 70 10.34 5.83 11.79
CA VAL A 70 9.67 7.13 11.96
C VAL A 70 8.97 7.21 13.32
N VAL A 71 8.36 6.11 13.72
CA VAL A 71 7.51 6.07 14.91
C VAL A 71 8.28 5.81 16.20
N SER A 72 9.54 5.41 16.07
CA SER A 72 10.47 5.44 17.20
C SER A 72 10.75 6.87 17.67
N GLY A 73 10.39 7.87 16.85
CA GLY A 73 10.50 9.28 17.13
C GLY A 73 11.90 9.83 16.87
N ILE A 74 11.99 11.15 16.78
CA ILE A 74 13.23 11.89 16.60
C ILE A 74 13.49 12.75 17.83
N SER A 75 14.77 12.94 18.14
CA SER A 75 15.24 13.85 19.18
C SER A 75 16.52 14.51 18.70
N PHE A 76 16.85 15.69 19.20
CA PHE A 76 18.04 16.41 18.79
C PHE A 76 18.68 17.12 19.98
N ARG A 77 20.01 17.21 19.98
CA ARG A 77 20.76 17.97 20.98
C ARG A 77 21.78 18.84 20.26
N THR A 78 21.75 20.14 20.53
CA THR A 78 22.72 21.09 19.99
C THR A 78 24.06 20.97 20.72
N LYS A 79 25.12 21.55 20.14
CA LYS A 79 26.47 21.54 20.75
C LYS A 79 26.54 22.34 22.05
N ASP A 80 25.73 23.39 22.17
CA ASP A 80 25.59 24.26 23.34
C ASP A 80 24.58 23.74 24.39
N GLY A 81 24.00 22.56 24.16
CA GLY A 81 23.24 21.82 25.17
C GLY A 81 21.73 21.97 25.11
N LEU A 82 21.16 22.74 24.16
CA LEU A 82 19.73 22.76 23.90
C LEU A 82 19.26 21.39 23.40
N ARG A 83 18.05 20.99 23.79
CA ARG A 83 17.50 19.67 23.47
C ARG A 83 16.08 19.78 22.93
N LEU A 84 15.84 19.08 21.82
CA LEU A 84 14.53 18.64 21.39
C LEU A 84 14.25 17.27 22.02
N GLU A 85 13.23 17.21 22.87
CA GLU A 85 12.75 15.94 23.42
C GLU A 85 12.19 15.03 22.32
N ARG A 86 12.05 13.74 22.63
CA ARG A 86 11.58 12.76 21.64
C ARG A 86 10.16 13.10 21.18
N ILE A 87 10.02 13.41 19.89
CA ILE A 87 8.73 13.67 19.24
C ILE A 87 8.50 12.69 18.09
N ILE A 88 7.25 12.45 17.75
CA ILE A 88 6.85 11.72 16.53
C ILE A 88 6.05 12.71 15.70
N ASP A 89 6.52 12.99 14.49
CA ASP A 89 5.85 13.92 13.58
C ASP A 89 4.65 13.22 12.89
N PRO A 90 3.41 13.61 13.23
CA PRO A 90 2.21 12.97 12.67
C PRO A 90 2.05 13.26 11.17
N THR A 91 2.63 14.35 10.64
CA THR A 91 2.55 14.69 9.22
C THR A 91 3.43 13.78 8.38
N ILE A 92 4.60 13.41 8.90
CA ILE A 92 5.50 12.43 8.29
C ILE A 92 4.87 11.03 8.37
N VAL A 93 4.32 10.65 9.53
CA VAL A 93 3.58 9.40 9.67
C VAL A 93 2.44 9.32 8.65
N ALA A 94 1.57 10.34 8.58
CA ALA A 94 0.47 10.39 7.61
C ALA A 94 0.95 10.28 6.15
N SER A 95 2.08 10.89 5.81
CA SER A 95 2.68 10.80 4.46
C SER A 95 3.12 9.37 4.12
N PHE A 96 3.73 8.65 5.07
CA PHE A 96 4.10 7.25 4.88
C PHE A 96 2.88 6.35 4.70
N ILE A 97 1.84 6.56 5.50
CA ILE A 97 0.60 5.77 5.47
C ILE A 97 -0.13 5.97 4.18
N ARG A 98 -0.22 7.21 3.71
CA ARG A 98 -0.77 7.50 2.39
C ARG A 98 -0.03 6.74 1.32
N ASN A 99 1.30 6.73 1.35
CA ASN A 99 2.08 6.00 0.36
C ASN A 99 1.87 4.47 0.43
N ILE A 100 1.69 3.91 1.63
CA ILE A 100 1.31 2.51 1.85
C ILE A 100 -0.08 2.21 1.26
N TYR A 101 -1.06 3.07 1.52
CA TYR A 101 -2.40 3.00 0.95
C TYR A 101 -2.35 3.02 -0.57
N GLU A 102 -1.67 4.01 -1.17
CA GLU A 102 -1.56 4.17 -2.61
C GLU A 102 -0.90 2.95 -3.27
N THR A 103 0.13 2.38 -2.62
CA THR A 103 0.81 1.17 -3.11
C THR A 103 -0.10 -0.06 -3.04
N THR A 104 -0.83 -0.23 -1.94
CA THR A 104 -1.76 -1.34 -1.74
C THR A 104 -2.94 -1.28 -2.71
N ALA A 105 -3.54 -0.10 -2.86
CA ALA A 105 -4.65 0.15 -3.78
C ALA A 105 -4.23 -0.03 -5.25
N MET A 106 -3.04 0.46 -5.63
CA MET A 106 -2.49 0.21 -6.97
C MET A 106 -2.24 -1.28 -7.21
N PHE A 107 -1.65 -1.98 -6.24
CA PHE A 107 -1.39 -3.40 -6.35
C PHE A 107 -2.69 -4.19 -6.54
N ASN A 108 -3.69 -3.92 -5.71
CA ASN A 108 -4.97 -4.58 -5.82
C ASN A 108 -5.65 -4.29 -7.16
N LEU A 109 -5.76 -3.02 -7.57
CA LEU A 109 -6.40 -2.63 -8.82
C LEU A 109 -5.79 -3.33 -10.04
N ILE A 110 -4.45 -3.38 -10.13
CA ILE A 110 -3.77 -3.93 -11.30
C ILE A 110 -3.73 -5.47 -11.26
N TYR A 111 -3.41 -6.05 -10.11
CA TYR A 111 -3.03 -7.47 -10.03
C TYR A 111 -4.11 -8.38 -9.46
N ILE A 112 -5.09 -7.86 -8.71
CA ILE A 112 -6.09 -8.66 -7.99
C ILE A 112 -7.50 -8.45 -8.54
N HIS A 113 -7.86 -7.20 -8.82
CA HIS A 113 -9.20 -6.85 -9.28
C HIS A 113 -9.43 -7.23 -10.76
N THR A 114 -8.35 -7.35 -11.54
CA THR A 114 -8.42 -7.73 -12.95
C THR A 114 -8.83 -9.19 -13.10
N LYS A 115 -9.84 -9.43 -13.95
CA LYS A 115 -10.48 -10.75 -14.10
C LYS A 115 -9.79 -11.62 -15.16
N ASP A 116 -9.15 -10.97 -16.12
CA ASP A 116 -8.46 -11.64 -17.21
C ASP A 116 -7.13 -10.98 -17.58
N LYS A 117 -6.39 -11.65 -18.48
CA LYS A 117 -5.07 -11.23 -18.92
C LYS A 117 -5.10 -9.91 -19.69
N ASP A 118 -6.17 -9.62 -20.42
CA ASP A 118 -6.28 -8.40 -21.20
C ASP A 118 -6.55 -7.20 -20.29
N GLU A 119 -7.47 -7.32 -19.32
CA GLU A 119 -7.70 -6.31 -18.29
C GLU A 119 -6.40 -5.96 -17.56
N LYS A 120 -5.68 -6.97 -17.05
CA LYS A 120 -4.36 -6.81 -16.42
C LYS A 120 -3.36 -6.15 -17.35
N THR A 121 -3.30 -6.59 -18.61
CA THR A 121 -2.39 -6.02 -19.61
C THR A 121 -2.67 -4.54 -19.85
N ILE A 122 -3.94 -4.14 -19.98
CA ILE A 122 -4.31 -2.74 -20.22
C ILE A 122 -4.01 -1.89 -18.98
N LEU A 123 -4.44 -2.30 -17.79
CA LEU A 123 -4.25 -1.54 -16.56
C LEU A 123 -2.76 -1.38 -16.19
N TYR A 124 -1.99 -2.47 -16.25
CA TYR A 124 -0.54 -2.41 -16.04
C TYR A 124 0.13 -1.49 -17.08
N SER A 125 -0.25 -1.62 -18.35
CA SER A 125 0.27 -0.76 -19.43
C SER A 125 -0.04 0.72 -19.21
N LEU A 126 -1.26 1.05 -18.77
CA LEU A 126 -1.64 2.43 -18.43
C LEU A 126 -0.81 2.97 -17.27
N TRP A 127 -0.57 2.16 -16.24
CA TRP A 127 0.25 2.52 -15.08
C TRP A 127 1.71 2.81 -15.48
N VAL A 128 2.34 1.90 -16.24
CA VAL A 128 3.71 2.10 -16.76
C VAL A 128 3.77 3.33 -17.67
N HIS A 129 2.79 3.49 -18.57
CA HIS A 129 2.71 4.65 -19.46
C HIS A 129 2.62 5.97 -18.67
N ALA A 130 1.78 6.04 -17.64
CA ALA A 130 1.65 7.21 -16.78
C ALA A 130 2.97 7.58 -16.12
N GLY A 131 3.69 6.60 -15.56
CA GLY A 131 5.00 6.80 -14.94
C GLY A 131 6.05 7.32 -15.91
N LEU A 132 6.18 6.67 -17.08
CA LEU A 132 7.12 7.09 -18.13
C LEU A 132 6.79 8.50 -18.63
N LYS A 133 5.52 8.79 -19.00
CA LYS A 133 5.09 10.13 -19.44
C LYS A 133 5.30 11.21 -18.40
N TYR A 134 5.27 10.87 -17.11
CA TYR A 134 5.58 11.84 -16.06
C TYR A 134 7.08 12.16 -16.07
N ARG A 135 7.95 11.14 -16.14
CA ARG A 135 9.41 11.30 -16.21
C ARG A 135 9.87 12.09 -17.44
N GLN A 136 9.13 11.98 -18.55
CA GLN A 136 9.42 12.74 -19.77
C GLN A 136 9.31 14.27 -19.58
N ARG A 137 8.69 14.77 -18.51
CA ARG A 137 8.66 16.21 -18.18
C ARG A 137 10.02 16.79 -17.80
N PHE A 138 10.98 15.92 -17.46
CA PHE A 138 12.30 16.32 -16.98
C PHE A 138 13.37 16.33 -18.08
N GLU A 139 13.00 16.27 -19.36
CA GLU A 139 13.94 16.29 -20.50
C GLU A 139 14.97 17.43 -20.41
N ASN A 140 14.51 18.63 -20.05
CA ASN A 140 15.34 19.84 -20.00
C ASN A 140 16.42 19.84 -18.91
N ILE A 141 16.35 18.94 -17.93
CA ILE A 141 17.35 18.81 -16.86
C ILE A 141 18.30 17.63 -17.07
N ILE A 142 18.17 16.92 -18.20
CA ILE A 142 19.03 15.77 -18.52
C ILE A 142 20.37 16.25 -19.08
N THR A 143 21.44 16.02 -18.33
CA THR A 143 22.78 16.48 -18.68
C THR A 143 23.70 15.35 -19.19
N SER A 144 23.58 14.13 -18.66
CA SER A 144 24.46 13.00 -19.02
C SER A 144 24.00 12.25 -20.29
N ILE A 145 24.95 11.68 -21.04
CA ILE A 145 24.68 10.91 -22.26
C ILE A 145 23.82 9.67 -21.95
N GLU A 146 24.14 8.96 -20.87
CA GLU A 146 23.38 7.80 -20.40
C GLU A 146 21.91 8.14 -20.14
N ASN A 147 21.65 9.26 -19.44
CA ASN A 147 20.28 9.68 -19.17
C ASN A 147 19.55 10.14 -20.43
N LYS A 148 20.25 10.70 -21.44
CA LYS A 148 19.66 11.02 -22.75
C LYS A 148 19.26 9.77 -23.51
N GLN A 149 20.14 8.75 -23.54
CA GLN A 149 19.83 7.46 -24.17
C GLN A 149 18.61 6.80 -23.52
N LYS A 150 18.61 6.72 -22.19
CA LYS A 150 17.47 6.20 -21.42
C LYS A 150 16.17 6.96 -21.71
N HIS A 151 16.26 8.29 -21.85
CA HIS A 151 15.09 9.12 -22.16
C HIS A 151 14.48 8.81 -23.53
N GLU A 152 15.31 8.57 -24.55
CA GLU A 152 14.86 8.16 -25.89
C GLU A 152 14.31 6.73 -25.90
N GLU A 153 14.95 5.80 -25.18
CA GLU A 153 14.42 4.44 -25.00
C GLU A 153 13.02 4.46 -24.38
N GLU A 154 12.80 5.30 -23.37
CA GLU A 154 11.50 5.47 -22.73
C GLU A 154 10.44 6.05 -23.69
N LYS A 155 10.80 6.94 -24.62
CA LYS A 155 9.88 7.41 -25.67
C LYS A 155 9.42 6.25 -26.56
N ILE A 156 10.35 5.39 -26.96
CA ILE A 156 10.03 4.18 -27.74
C ILE A 156 9.15 3.22 -26.93
N MET A 157 9.42 3.03 -25.63
CA MET A 157 8.59 2.19 -24.76
C MET A 157 7.17 2.72 -24.65
N ILE A 158 6.98 4.04 -24.52
CA ILE A 158 5.66 4.68 -24.49
C ILE A 158 4.83 4.33 -25.73
N GLU A 159 5.43 4.38 -26.92
CA GLU A 159 4.74 4.03 -28.17
C GLU A 159 4.39 2.54 -28.23
N LYS A 160 5.33 1.67 -27.84
CA LYS A 160 5.09 0.22 -27.74
C LYS A 160 3.94 -0.12 -26.79
N ILE A 161 3.82 0.61 -25.68
CA ILE A 161 2.72 0.43 -24.72
C ILE A 161 1.35 0.74 -25.37
N ILE A 162 1.25 1.81 -26.14
CA ILE A 162 0.01 2.16 -26.85
C ILE A 162 -0.37 1.05 -27.84
N ILE A 163 0.61 0.53 -28.59
CA ILE A 163 0.40 -0.60 -29.49
C ILE A 163 -0.07 -1.84 -28.72
N LYS A 164 0.56 -2.15 -27.57
CA LYS A 164 0.20 -3.28 -26.71
C LYS A 164 -1.25 -3.20 -26.23
N ILE A 165 -1.69 -2.02 -25.77
CA ILE A 165 -3.09 -1.78 -25.35
C ILE A 165 -4.05 -2.03 -26.52
N ASN A 166 -3.77 -1.40 -27.67
CA ASN A 166 -4.62 -1.51 -28.87
C ASN A 166 -4.68 -2.94 -29.43
N GLY A 167 -3.64 -3.73 -29.20
CA GLY A 167 -3.54 -5.12 -29.65
C GLY A 167 -4.30 -6.14 -28.80
N THR A 168 -4.82 -5.75 -27.63
CA THR A 168 -5.59 -6.67 -26.76
C THR A 168 -6.94 -7.03 -27.38
N GLN A 169 -7.45 -8.23 -27.14
CA GLN A 169 -8.77 -8.63 -27.64
C GLN A 169 -9.88 -7.81 -26.97
N LEU A 170 -9.75 -7.55 -25.66
CA LEU A 170 -10.68 -6.72 -24.91
C LEU A 170 -10.80 -5.33 -25.54
N TYR A 171 -9.69 -4.62 -25.76
CA TYR A 171 -9.72 -3.29 -26.37
C TYR A 171 -10.43 -3.31 -27.73
N ASN A 172 -10.17 -4.33 -28.55
CA ASN A 172 -10.78 -4.44 -29.88
C ASN A 172 -12.30 -4.66 -29.83
N LYS A 173 -12.81 -5.35 -28.79
CA LYS A 173 -14.24 -5.56 -28.54
C LYS A 173 -14.96 -4.31 -27.98
N LEU A 174 -14.24 -3.34 -27.43
CA LEU A 174 -14.85 -2.10 -26.90
C LEU A 174 -15.48 -1.26 -28.02
N ASN A 175 -16.60 -0.61 -27.69
CA ASN A 175 -17.17 0.44 -28.53
C ASN A 175 -16.28 1.70 -28.52
N GLN A 176 -16.58 2.66 -29.39
CA GLN A 176 -15.77 3.87 -29.52
C GLN A 176 -15.70 4.70 -28.23
N ILE A 177 -16.81 4.81 -27.49
CA ILE A 177 -16.89 5.53 -26.22
C ILE A 177 -15.90 4.96 -25.19
N ASN A 178 -15.89 3.65 -25.01
CA ASN A 178 -15.02 2.97 -24.05
C ASN A 178 -13.54 2.96 -24.50
N LYS A 179 -13.27 2.92 -25.81
CA LYS A 179 -11.92 3.17 -26.34
C LYS A 179 -11.44 4.58 -26.03
N ASP A 180 -12.31 5.58 -26.18
CA ASP A 180 -11.95 6.98 -25.94
C ASP A 180 -11.70 7.26 -24.45
N LYS A 181 -12.40 6.56 -23.52
CA LYS A 181 -12.07 6.58 -22.09
C LYS A 181 -10.64 6.12 -21.82
N ILE A 182 -10.16 5.06 -22.48
CA ILE A 182 -8.77 4.59 -22.34
C ILE A 182 -7.78 5.61 -22.93
N LYS A 183 -8.09 6.18 -24.10
CA LYS A 183 -7.27 7.25 -24.70
C LYS A 183 -7.18 8.48 -23.81
N GLU A 184 -8.26 8.83 -23.12
CA GLU A 184 -8.28 9.93 -22.17
C GLU A 184 -7.32 9.67 -21.00
N LYS A 185 -7.31 8.45 -20.47
CA LYS A 185 -6.40 8.04 -19.39
C LYS A 185 -4.93 8.08 -19.82
N LEU A 186 -4.63 7.62 -21.04
CA LEU A 186 -3.31 7.83 -21.67
C LEU A 186 -2.93 9.32 -21.71
N LYS A 187 -3.83 10.18 -22.19
CA LYS A 187 -3.58 11.63 -22.28
C LYS A 187 -3.37 12.27 -20.90
N LYS A 188 -4.18 11.90 -19.91
CA LYS A 188 -4.15 12.43 -18.54
C LYS A 188 -3.02 11.85 -17.68
N LYS A 189 -2.31 10.81 -18.16
CA LYS A 189 -1.27 10.09 -17.39
C LYS A 189 -1.85 9.45 -16.14
N ASP A 190 -2.97 8.76 -16.32
CA ASP A 190 -3.74 8.13 -15.26
C ASP A 190 -4.12 6.70 -15.71
N TYR A 191 -4.40 5.84 -14.75
CA TYR A 191 -4.71 4.43 -14.94
C TYR A 191 -5.94 3.98 -14.12
N PHE A 192 -6.61 4.89 -13.42
CA PHE A 192 -7.78 4.59 -12.60
C PHE A 192 -9.02 4.30 -13.43
N ILE A 193 -9.15 3.04 -13.84
CA ILE A 193 -10.31 2.49 -14.52
C ILE A 193 -10.63 1.09 -14.00
N GLU A 194 -11.88 0.68 -14.13
CA GLU A 194 -12.29 -0.72 -14.01
C GLU A 194 -13.03 -1.16 -15.28
N PHE A 195 -13.11 -2.47 -15.47
CA PHE A 195 -13.87 -3.10 -16.54
C PHE A 195 -15.10 -3.82 -15.98
N ALA A 196 -16.27 -3.39 -16.42
CA ALA A 196 -17.54 -4.08 -16.23
C ALA A 196 -17.91 -4.76 -17.55
N GLY A 197 -17.17 -5.82 -17.90
CA GLY A 197 -17.26 -6.45 -19.21
C GLY A 197 -16.67 -5.55 -20.30
N THR A 198 -17.50 -5.03 -21.19
CA THR A 198 -17.09 -4.08 -22.25
C THR A 198 -17.32 -2.62 -21.88
N GLU A 199 -17.79 -2.34 -20.67
CA GLU A 199 -17.91 -0.99 -20.14
C GLU A 199 -16.67 -0.62 -19.33
N VAL A 200 -16.13 0.58 -19.58
CA VAL A 200 -14.96 1.12 -18.87
C VAL A 200 -15.45 2.21 -17.93
N ASN A 201 -15.26 2.06 -16.62
CA ASN A 201 -15.62 3.10 -15.65
C ASN A 201 -14.36 3.82 -15.17
N PHE A 202 -14.48 5.12 -14.92
CA PHE A 202 -13.42 5.88 -14.27
C PHE A 202 -13.50 5.72 -12.77
N LEU A 203 -12.35 5.51 -12.15
CA LEU A 203 -12.21 5.43 -10.70
C LEU A 203 -11.55 6.69 -10.14
N SER A 204 -11.77 6.91 -8.86
CA SER A 204 -11.07 7.86 -8.00
C SER A 204 -10.39 7.12 -6.85
N TRP A 205 -9.55 7.82 -6.09
CA TRP A 205 -8.92 7.26 -4.89
C TRP A 205 -9.92 6.74 -3.86
N LYS A 206 -11.13 7.31 -3.77
CA LYS A 206 -12.17 6.84 -2.85
C LYS A 206 -12.71 5.48 -3.30
N ASP A 207 -12.91 5.31 -4.60
CA ASP A 207 -13.48 4.08 -5.17
C ASP A 207 -12.54 2.89 -4.98
N LEU A 208 -11.23 3.13 -4.87
CA LEU A 208 -10.25 2.06 -4.66
C LEU A 208 -10.44 1.30 -3.33
N VAL A 209 -11.08 1.89 -2.32
CA VAL A 209 -11.44 1.18 -1.08
C VAL A 209 -12.41 0.03 -1.38
N GLY A 210 -13.44 0.29 -2.19
CA GLY A 210 -14.39 -0.73 -2.63
C GLY A 210 -13.75 -1.75 -3.57
N ILE A 211 -12.86 -1.30 -4.48
CA ILE A 211 -12.10 -2.19 -5.37
C ILE A 211 -11.28 -3.22 -4.59
N MET A 212 -10.68 -2.81 -3.46
CA MET A 212 -9.93 -3.71 -2.57
C MET A 212 -10.80 -4.73 -1.82
N GLY A 213 -12.13 -4.62 -1.90
CA GLY A 213 -13.08 -5.48 -1.20
C GLY A 213 -13.35 -5.08 0.24
N VAL A 214 -13.01 -3.85 0.64
CA VAL A 214 -13.29 -3.35 2.00
C VAL A 214 -14.78 -3.08 2.14
N LYS A 215 -15.36 -3.50 3.28
CA LYS A 215 -16.79 -3.28 3.60
C LYS A 215 -17.12 -1.78 3.59
N GLU A 216 -18.29 -1.45 3.04
CA GLU A 216 -18.78 -0.09 2.95
C GLU A 216 -18.79 0.63 4.31
N GLY A 217 -18.41 1.91 4.34
CA GLY A 217 -18.30 2.71 5.55
C GLY A 217 -16.98 2.53 6.30
N LEU A 218 -16.19 1.50 5.99
CA LEU A 218 -14.84 1.35 6.52
C LEU A 218 -13.84 2.03 5.57
N LEU A 219 -13.04 2.96 6.09
CA LEU A 219 -11.96 3.66 5.38
C LEU A 219 -12.40 4.64 4.26
N ASP A 220 -13.70 4.89 4.06
CA ASP A 220 -14.23 5.80 3.02
C ASP A 220 -13.62 7.21 3.01
N HIS A 221 -13.22 7.70 4.18
CA HIS A 221 -12.62 9.02 4.35
C HIS A 221 -11.11 8.97 4.58
N LEU A 222 -10.50 7.78 4.53
CA LEU A 222 -9.09 7.56 4.83
C LEU A 222 -8.20 8.43 3.93
N TYR A 223 -8.39 8.35 2.61
CA TYR A 223 -7.54 9.07 1.66
C TYR A 223 -7.65 10.59 1.84
N THR A 224 -8.86 11.11 2.02
CA THR A 224 -9.10 12.54 2.28
C THR A 224 -8.45 12.98 3.59
N HIS A 225 -8.59 12.18 4.65
CA HIS A 225 -7.99 12.45 5.95
C HIS A 225 -6.46 12.49 5.87
N LEU A 226 -5.84 11.46 5.26
CA LEU A 226 -4.40 11.41 5.05
C LEU A 226 -3.90 12.57 4.18
N SER A 227 -4.67 12.98 3.17
CA SER A 227 -4.33 14.13 2.32
C SER A 227 -4.32 15.45 3.11
N PHE A 228 -5.27 15.67 4.02
CA PHE A 228 -5.26 16.87 4.88
C PHE A 228 -4.05 16.93 5.81
N ASN A 229 -3.59 15.77 6.31
CA ASN A 229 -2.52 15.72 7.31
C ASN A 229 -1.11 15.57 6.71
N SER A 230 -0.99 15.19 5.43
CA SER A 230 0.31 15.04 4.73
C SER A 230 0.71 16.27 3.90
N HIS A 231 -0.24 17.10 3.49
CA HIS A 231 0.04 18.37 2.84
C HIS A 231 0.19 19.50 3.85
N PRO A 232 0.92 20.58 3.54
CA PRO A 232 1.05 21.77 4.40
C PRO A 232 -0.27 22.58 4.41
N SER A 233 -1.34 21.92 4.84
CA SER A 233 -2.65 22.50 5.05
C SER A 233 -2.70 23.15 6.42
N ASN A 234 -3.64 24.07 6.62
CA ASN A 234 -3.86 24.66 7.94
C ASN A 234 -4.20 23.60 9.01
N VAL A 235 -4.82 22.48 8.63
CA VAL A 235 -5.08 21.32 9.51
C VAL A 235 -3.77 20.67 9.97
N SER A 236 -2.83 20.43 9.05
CA SER A 236 -1.50 19.87 9.38
C SER A 236 -0.71 20.78 10.33
N VAL A 237 -0.84 22.10 10.18
CA VAL A 237 -0.18 23.08 11.06
C VAL A 237 -0.74 23.00 12.47
N PHE A 238 -2.06 22.96 12.64
CA PHE A 238 -2.64 22.85 13.98
C PHE A 238 -2.35 21.50 14.66
N GLN A 239 -2.27 20.41 13.90
CA GLN A 239 -1.84 19.10 14.42
C GLN A 239 -0.38 19.12 14.85
N PHE A 240 0.49 19.72 14.03
CA PHE A 240 1.91 19.88 14.35
C PHE A 240 2.12 20.80 15.56
N ASP A 241 1.44 21.94 15.61
CA ASP A 241 1.42 22.89 16.73
C ASP A 241 0.95 22.23 18.04
N SER A 242 0.00 21.30 17.96
CA SER A 242 -0.47 20.54 19.13
C SER A 242 0.62 19.70 19.81
N MET A 243 1.75 19.42 19.13
CA MET A 243 2.89 18.73 19.73
C MET A 243 3.72 19.62 20.67
N PHE A 244 3.56 20.95 20.60
CA PHE A 244 4.42 21.92 21.26
C PHE A 244 3.68 22.86 22.24
N LYS A 245 2.38 22.69 22.46
CA LYS A 245 1.61 23.54 23.39
C LYS A 245 1.98 23.22 24.85
N ASP A 246 2.27 24.24 25.64
CA ASP A 246 2.48 24.11 27.09
C ASP A 246 1.15 24.13 27.86
N GLY A 247 0.95 23.14 28.74
CA GLY A 247 -0.25 23.01 29.59
C GLY A 247 -0.95 21.68 29.39
N GLU A 248 -0.92 20.84 30.43
CA GLU A 248 -1.45 19.45 30.49
C GLU A 248 -0.73 18.42 29.60
N ALA A 249 0.46 18.00 30.07
CA ALA A 249 1.27 16.92 29.49
C ALA A 249 0.50 15.61 29.22
N GLU A 250 -0.65 15.40 29.87
CA GLU A 250 -1.48 14.22 29.70
C GLU A 250 -2.42 14.29 28.48
N PHE A 251 -3.05 15.45 28.22
CA PHE A 251 -3.91 15.64 27.04
C PHE A 251 -3.11 15.63 25.73
N ILE A 252 -1.90 16.18 25.76
CA ILE A 252 -0.94 16.16 24.65
C ILE A 252 -0.49 14.72 24.36
N ARG A 253 -0.15 13.96 25.40
CA ARG A 253 0.22 12.54 25.27
C ARG A 253 -0.95 11.74 24.71
N LEU A 254 -2.16 11.93 25.23
CA LEU A 254 -3.34 11.17 24.82
C LEU A 254 -3.74 11.48 23.37
N THR A 255 -3.76 12.76 22.98
CA THR A 255 -4.10 13.17 21.61
C THR A 255 -3.08 12.67 20.60
N ASN A 256 -1.78 12.83 20.90
CA ASN A 256 -0.71 12.33 20.04
C ASN A 256 -0.72 10.80 19.96
N THR A 257 -0.92 10.11 21.08
CA THR A 257 -1.01 8.65 21.11
C THR A 257 -2.22 8.17 20.32
N ASN A 258 -3.39 8.78 20.47
CA ASN A 258 -4.60 8.36 19.76
C ASN A 258 -4.50 8.58 18.24
N LEU A 259 -3.93 9.72 17.81
CA LEU A 259 -3.70 9.98 16.39
C LEU A 259 -2.65 9.01 15.81
N GLN A 260 -1.56 8.78 16.54
CA GLN A 260 -0.56 7.78 16.17
C GLN A 260 -1.21 6.41 16.03
N THR A 261 -1.89 5.93 17.07
CA THR A 261 -2.54 4.61 17.10
C THR A 261 -3.55 4.43 15.97
N ALA A 262 -4.41 5.42 15.70
CA ALA A 262 -5.39 5.34 14.61
C ALA A 262 -4.70 5.24 13.24
N PHE A 263 -3.66 6.04 13.01
CA PHE A 263 -2.85 6.03 11.80
C PHE A 263 -2.09 4.72 11.61
N PHE A 264 -1.52 4.18 12.68
CA PHE A 264 -0.91 2.86 12.65
C PHE A 264 -1.90 1.77 12.33
N MET A 265 -3.07 1.80 12.96
CA MET A 265 -4.12 0.82 12.70
C MET A 265 -4.46 0.79 11.21
N PHE A 266 -4.59 1.96 10.56
CA PHE A 266 -4.75 2.02 9.10
C PHE A 266 -3.58 1.44 8.32
N SER A 267 -2.34 1.61 8.78
CA SER A 267 -1.16 1.03 8.13
C SER A 267 -1.16 -0.49 8.21
N ILE A 268 -1.43 -1.00 9.41
CA ILE A 268 -1.53 -2.43 9.74
C ILE A 268 -2.60 -3.07 8.86
N PHE A 269 -3.76 -2.41 8.72
CA PHE A 269 -4.83 -2.82 7.84
C PHE A 269 -4.38 -2.92 6.37
N MET A 270 -3.64 -1.92 5.87
CA MET A 270 -3.13 -1.95 4.50
C MET A 270 -2.08 -3.05 4.28
N PHE A 271 -1.20 -3.29 5.26
CA PHE A 271 -0.23 -4.39 5.17
C PHE A 271 -0.91 -5.76 5.15
N SER A 272 -1.93 -5.98 5.98
CA SER A 272 -2.73 -7.21 5.95
C SER A 272 -3.42 -7.43 4.61
N ILE A 273 -4.07 -6.40 4.05
CA ILE A 273 -4.68 -6.46 2.72
C ILE A 273 -3.64 -6.81 1.67
N PHE A 274 -2.51 -6.09 1.66
CA PHE A 274 -1.43 -6.31 0.70
C PHE A 274 -0.87 -7.73 0.78
N ILE A 275 -0.63 -8.26 1.99
CA ILE A 275 -0.11 -9.61 2.18
C ILE A 275 -1.10 -10.65 1.66
N ALA A 276 -2.37 -10.53 2.02
CA ALA A 276 -3.41 -11.45 1.55
C ALA A 276 -3.52 -11.43 0.01
N ASP A 277 -3.48 -10.24 -0.59
CA ASP A 277 -3.49 -10.06 -2.03
C ASP A 277 -2.24 -10.64 -2.69
N TYR A 278 -1.07 -10.45 -2.09
CA TYR A 278 0.19 -11.00 -2.60
C TYR A 278 0.19 -12.53 -2.58
N VAL A 279 -0.29 -13.15 -1.50
CA VAL A 279 -0.45 -14.61 -1.39
C VAL A 279 -1.47 -15.13 -2.41
N LYS A 280 -2.57 -14.39 -2.62
CA LYS A 280 -3.56 -14.74 -3.64
C LYS A 280 -2.99 -14.68 -5.05
N LEU A 281 -2.19 -13.65 -5.36
CA LEU A 281 -1.54 -13.49 -6.66
C LEU A 281 -0.50 -14.58 -6.92
N PHE A 282 0.24 -14.99 -5.88
CA PHE A 282 1.30 -15.98 -5.96
C PHE A 282 1.04 -17.15 -4.99
N PRO A 283 0.23 -18.15 -5.39
CA PRO A 283 -0.16 -19.25 -4.51
C PRO A 283 1.01 -20.05 -3.92
N THR A 284 2.18 -20.06 -4.57
CA THR A 284 3.42 -20.68 -4.05
C THR A 284 3.85 -20.10 -2.70
N ILE A 285 3.52 -18.82 -2.45
CA ILE A 285 3.83 -18.08 -1.22
C ILE A 285 2.93 -18.52 -0.05
N MET A 286 1.81 -19.19 -0.31
CA MET A 286 0.99 -19.78 0.74
C MET A 286 1.84 -20.68 1.66
N SER A 287 2.73 -21.48 1.08
CA SER A 287 3.63 -22.34 1.85
C SER A 287 4.62 -21.56 2.74
N THR A 288 4.96 -20.32 2.38
CA THR A 288 5.78 -19.43 3.22
C THR A 288 4.95 -18.86 4.35
N TYR A 289 3.71 -18.47 4.07
CA TYR A 289 2.77 -17.98 5.06
C TYR A 289 2.45 -19.06 6.11
N GLU A 290 2.14 -20.28 5.69
CA GLU A 290 1.79 -21.38 6.61
C GLU A 290 2.94 -21.85 7.51
N LYS A 291 4.19 -21.49 7.17
CA LYS A 291 5.40 -21.83 7.95
C LYS A 291 5.75 -20.83 9.04
N ILE A 292 5.15 -19.63 9.04
CA ILE A 292 5.36 -18.69 10.16
C ILE A 292 4.57 -19.15 11.38
N ASP A 293 4.85 -18.57 12.54
CA ASP A 293 4.19 -18.96 13.77
C ASP A 293 2.67 -18.77 13.68
N LEU A 294 1.92 -19.68 14.31
CA LEU A 294 0.45 -19.68 14.23
C LEU A 294 -0.16 -18.34 14.67
N ARG A 295 0.38 -17.74 15.74
CA ARG A 295 -0.03 -16.40 16.22
C ARG A 295 0.08 -15.36 15.11
N ASP A 296 1.21 -15.38 14.40
CA ASP A 296 1.54 -14.39 13.37
C ASP A 296 0.67 -14.59 12.13
N GLN A 297 0.38 -15.83 11.75
CA GLN A 297 -0.62 -16.14 10.71
C GLN A 297 -1.96 -15.49 11.07
N ILE A 298 -2.50 -15.82 12.24
CA ILE A 298 -3.81 -15.33 12.70
C ILE A 298 -3.84 -13.80 12.70
N VAL A 299 -2.77 -13.16 13.18
CA VAL A 299 -2.69 -11.71 13.34
C VAL A 299 -2.56 -10.96 12.01
N ILE A 300 -1.80 -11.50 11.06
CA ILE A 300 -1.74 -10.96 9.70
C ILE A 300 -3.12 -11.04 9.04
N ASP A 301 -3.80 -12.18 9.16
CA ASP A 301 -5.08 -12.39 8.45
C ASP A 301 -6.25 -11.69 9.13
N PHE A 302 -6.24 -11.55 10.47
CA PHE A 302 -7.36 -10.99 11.21
C PHE A 302 -7.81 -9.62 10.69
N HIS A 303 -6.89 -8.69 10.48
CA HIS A 303 -7.25 -7.33 10.02
C HIS A 303 -7.77 -7.33 8.59
N ASN A 304 -7.22 -8.21 7.74
CA ASN A 304 -7.70 -8.43 6.39
C ASN A 304 -9.14 -8.99 6.40
N PHE A 305 -9.35 -10.08 7.13
CA PHE A 305 -10.65 -10.71 7.36
C PHE A 305 -11.67 -9.73 7.95
N PHE A 306 -11.28 -8.95 8.96
CA PHE A 306 -12.15 -7.98 9.61
C PHE A 306 -12.69 -6.96 8.61
N LEU A 307 -11.82 -6.41 7.76
CA LEU A 307 -12.16 -5.40 6.76
C LEU A 307 -12.93 -5.94 5.57
N ARG A 308 -12.59 -7.15 5.10
CA ARG A 308 -13.03 -7.64 3.79
C ARG A 308 -13.98 -8.84 3.85
N GLY A 309 -13.99 -9.60 4.94
CA GLY A 309 -14.83 -10.79 5.09
C GLY A 309 -14.06 -12.11 4.92
N ASN A 310 -14.79 -13.22 5.09
CA ASN A 310 -14.25 -14.59 5.08
C ASN A 310 -13.63 -14.97 3.73
N GLU A 311 -14.19 -14.46 2.64
CA GLU A 311 -13.78 -14.76 1.28
C GLU A 311 -12.39 -14.20 0.92
N TYR A 312 -11.86 -13.31 1.75
CA TYR A 312 -10.51 -12.76 1.62
C TYR A 312 -9.51 -13.36 2.61
N SER A 313 -9.94 -14.25 3.50
CA SER A 313 -9.07 -14.90 4.48
C SER A 313 -7.96 -15.68 3.78
N ILE A 314 -6.73 -15.58 4.30
CA ILE A 314 -5.57 -16.27 3.73
C ILE A 314 -5.67 -17.79 4.00
N ASN A 315 -6.00 -18.17 5.24
CA ASN A 315 -6.25 -19.56 5.61
C ASN A 315 -7.13 -19.67 6.87
N ASP A 316 -7.52 -20.90 7.23
CA ASP A 316 -8.39 -21.17 8.38
C ASP A 316 -7.68 -21.13 9.75
N SER A 317 -6.49 -20.52 9.87
CA SER A 317 -5.73 -20.52 11.14
C SER A 317 -6.48 -19.88 12.30
N TRP A 318 -7.34 -18.88 12.02
CA TRP A 318 -8.16 -18.19 13.01
C TRP A 318 -9.12 -19.15 13.75
N ARG A 319 -9.56 -20.24 13.11
CA ARG A 319 -10.44 -21.25 13.74
C ARG A 319 -9.81 -21.89 14.98
N LYS A 320 -8.48 -21.98 15.03
CA LYS A 320 -7.77 -22.55 16.20
C LYS A 320 -7.92 -21.71 17.48
N VAL A 321 -8.36 -20.46 17.35
CA VAL A 321 -8.62 -19.55 18.47
C VAL A 321 -10.12 -19.42 18.77
N TYR A 322 -10.97 -19.49 17.74
CA TYR A 322 -12.40 -19.17 17.84
C TYR A 322 -13.35 -20.37 17.78
N ASP A 323 -12.91 -21.55 17.31
CA ASP A 323 -13.58 -22.85 17.47
C ASP A 323 -12.93 -23.58 18.65
#